data_AF-A0A929K0V0-F1
#
_entry.id   AF-A0A929K0V0-F1
#
_cell.length_a   1.000
_cell.length_b   1.000
_cell.length_c   1.000
_cell.angle_alpha   90.00
_cell.angle_beta   90.00
_cell.angle_gamma   90.00
#
_symmetry.space_group_name_H-M   'P 1'
#
loop_
_entity.id
_entity.type
_entity.pdbx_description
1 polymer ?
#
loop_
_entity_poly.entity_id
_entity_poly.type
_entity_poly.pdbx_seq_one_letter_code
_entity_poly.pdbx_strand_id
1 'polypeptide(L)'
;MKINLKSAQLAFFLNIIYIVSRGISASVKIIPLIIPQGLQYFLLFLSELSFVAIIIFLIGSLRHWQAKSTALWLTIYLALSVISFFIPIAYHTGLLTLTASTSFIPAIPVFATFATIIIMMMTSFKITPSSLGAAFRAFFIVVILSALISHYLPTLMPVVQTPTMNKLSIAAVELVSLLPGFAIFFILQKVWLLLNEGVIVNKKV
;
A
#
# COMPACT_ATOMS: atom_id res chain seq x y z
N MET A 1 13.54 -5.58 -17.22
CA MET A 1 13.95 -4.33 -16.55
C MET A 1 15.03 -4.68 -15.54
N LYS A 2 16.26 -4.14 -15.69
CA LYS A 2 17.34 -4.35 -14.72
C LYS A 2 17.15 -3.35 -13.58
N ILE A 3 16.94 -3.85 -12.37
CA ILE A 3 16.97 -3.02 -11.17
C ILE A 3 18.41 -2.63 -10.87
N ASN A 4 18.60 -1.36 -10.59
CA ASN A 4 19.87 -0.76 -10.23
C ASN A 4 19.69 0.20 -9.04
N LEU A 5 20.79 0.72 -8.52
CA LEU A 5 20.79 1.61 -7.37
C LEU A 5 19.91 2.87 -7.60
N LYS A 6 19.94 3.43 -8.81
CA LYS A 6 19.12 4.60 -9.18
C LYS A 6 17.62 4.32 -9.09
N SER A 7 17.19 3.14 -9.54
CA SER A 7 15.79 2.72 -9.43
C SER A 7 15.35 2.52 -7.98
N ALA A 8 16.23 2.01 -7.10
CA ALA A 8 15.95 1.88 -5.68
C ALA A 8 15.87 3.25 -4.98
N GLN A 9 16.74 4.20 -5.35
CA GLN A 9 16.68 5.59 -4.86
C GLN A 9 15.39 6.29 -5.28
N LEU A 10 14.97 6.12 -6.55
CA LEU A 10 13.70 6.65 -7.04
C LEU A 10 12.52 6.07 -6.26
N ALA A 11 12.49 4.74 -6.05
CA ALA A 11 11.44 4.10 -5.26
C ALA A 11 11.40 4.61 -3.81
N PHE A 12 12.57 4.91 -3.23
CA PHE A 12 12.66 5.49 -1.89
C PHE A 12 12.08 6.91 -1.84
N PHE A 13 12.44 7.75 -2.82
CA PHE A 13 11.89 9.10 -2.96
C PHE A 13 10.36 9.06 -3.13
N LEU A 14 9.85 8.17 -3.98
CA LEU A 14 8.42 7.98 -4.18
C LEU A 14 7.72 7.50 -2.89
N ASN A 15 8.36 6.64 -2.10
CA ASN A 15 7.81 6.20 -0.82
C ASN A 15 7.72 7.34 0.19
N ILE A 16 8.68 8.27 0.20
CA ILE A 16 8.59 9.49 1.01
C ILE A 16 7.41 10.35 0.53
N ILE A 17 7.26 10.56 -0.78
CA ILE A 17 6.11 11.30 -1.33
C ILE A 17 4.79 10.65 -0.91
N TYR A 18 4.69 9.32 -0.99
CA TYR A 18 3.51 8.57 -0.56
C TYR A 18 3.19 8.82 0.91
N ILE A 19 4.16 8.61 1.81
CA ILE A 19 3.99 8.77 3.26
C ILE A 19 3.62 10.20 3.61
N VAL A 20 4.29 11.20 3.02
CA VAL A 20 4.01 12.61 3.30
C VAL A 20 2.63 13.01 2.78
N SER A 21 2.26 12.61 1.56
CA SER A 21 0.98 12.99 0.96
C SER A 21 -0.20 12.36 1.72
N ARG A 22 -0.09 11.07 2.08
CA ARG A 22 -1.06 10.40 2.95
C ARG A 22 -1.07 10.96 4.36
N GLY A 23 0.11 11.30 4.90
CA GLY A 23 0.27 11.87 6.23
C GLY A 23 -0.44 13.21 6.35
N ILE A 24 -0.19 14.13 5.41
CA ILE A 24 -0.90 15.42 5.33
C ILE A 24 -2.40 15.18 5.20
N SER A 25 -2.83 14.29 4.30
CA SER A 25 -4.25 13.99 4.10
C SER A 25 -4.94 13.47 5.37
N ALA A 26 -4.26 12.62 6.14
CA ALA A 26 -4.76 12.12 7.42
C ALA A 26 -4.75 13.22 8.50
N SER A 27 -3.66 14.01 8.61
CA SER A 27 -3.53 15.10 9.58
C SER A 27 -4.59 16.18 9.41
N VAL A 28 -5.03 16.43 8.17
CA VAL A 28 -6.08 17.43 7.85
C VAL A 28 -7.46 17.03 8.38
N LYS A 29 -7.68 15.75 8.66
CA LYS A 29 -8.89 15.27 9.31
C LYS A 29 -8.81 15.33 10.83
N ILE A 30 -7.58 15.41 11.38
CA ILE A 30 -7.31 15.52 12.82
C ILE A 30 -7.30 17.00 13.25
N ILE A 31 -6.65 17.86 12.46
CA ILE A 31 -6.55 19.30 12.69
C ILE A 31 -7.69 19.97 11.93
N PRO A 32 -8.49 20.86 12.53
CA PRO A 32 -9.58 21.57 11.86
C PRO A 32 -9.04 22.65 10.90
N LEU A 33 -8.28 22.21 9.88
CA LEU A 33 -7.70 23.07 8.86
C LEU A 33 -8.53 22.92 7.58
N ILE A 34 -9.11 24.01 7.10
CA ILE A 34 -9.84 24.02 5.82
C ILE A 34 -8.79 24.05 4.71
N ILE A 35 -8.57 22.91 4.08
CA ILE A 35 -7.70 22.81 2.91
C ILE A 35 -8.54 23.00 1.63
N PRO A 36 -8.07 23.77 0.63
CA PRO A 36 -8.72 23.85 -0.67
C PRO A 36 -8.95 22.46 -1.27
N GLN A 37 -10.15 22.19 -1.78
CA GLN A 37 -10.49 20.88 -2.37
C GLN A 37 -9.48 20.44 -3.44
N GLY A 38 -9.00 21.38 -4.26
CA GLY A 38 -7.95 21.10 -5.26
C GLY A 38 -6.66 20.52 -4.66
N LEU A 39 -6.23 21.00 -3.49
CA LEU A 39 -5.06 20.47 -2.81
C LEU A 39 -5.32 19.07 -2.23
N GLN A 40 -6.52 18.79 -1.73
CA GLN A 40 -6.88 17.44 -1.25
C GLN A 40 -6.86 16.40 -2.38
N TYR A 41 -7.45 16.73 -3.54
CA TYR A 41 -7.40 15.85 -4.71
C TYR A 41 -5.98 15.66 -5.24
N PHE A 42 -5.18 16.73 -5.25
CA PHE A 42 -3.78 16.65 -5.66
C PHE A 42 -2.96 15.73 -4.73
N LEU A 43 -3.10 15.86 -3.42
CA LEU A 43 -2.42 15.00 -2.44
C LEU A 43 -2.84 13.53 -2.58
N LEU A 44 -4.14 13.27 -2.78
CA LEU A 44 -4.64 11.93 -3.04
C LEU A 44 -4.03 11.36 -4.32
N PHE A 45 -4.11 12.09 -5.43
CA PHE A 45 -3.55 11.69 -6.71
C PHE A 45 -2.05 11.39 -6.61
N LEU A 46 -1.30 12.29 -5.97
CA LEU A 46 0.15 12.14 -5.78
C LEU A 46 0.47 10.90 -4.94
N SER A 47 -0.34 10.61 -3.91
CA SER A 47 -0.17 9.41 -3.09
C SER A 47 -0.44 8.13 -3.89
N GLU A 48 -1.55 8.05 -4.63
CA GLU A 48 -1.91 6.85 -5.39
C GLU A 48 -0.91 6.59 -6.52
N LEU A 49 -0.50 7.63 -7.26
CA LEU A 49 0.50 7.50 -8.32
C LEU A 49 1.85 7.03 -7.76
N SER A 50 2.27 7.60 -6.63
CA SER A 50 3.50 7.18 -5.96
C SER A 50 3.43 5.73 -5.51
N PHE A 51 2.31 5.32 -4.90
CA PHE A 51 2.09 3.95 -4.47
C PHE A 51 2.17 2.96 -5.63
N VAL A 52 1.48 3.23 -6.75
CA VAL A 52 1.52 2.40 -7.96
C VAL A 52 2.96 2.24 -8.48
N ALA A 53 3.70 3.34 -8.58
CA ALA A 53 5.09 3.31 -9.05
C ALA A 53 6.01 2.49 -8.13
N ILE A 54 5.80 2.57 -6.81
CA ILE A 54 6.54 1.76 -5.83
C ILE A 54 6.19 0.27 -5.98
N ILE A 55 4.93 -0.09 -6.13
CA ILE A 55 4.53 -1.49 -6.34
C ILE A 55 5.12 -2.05 -7.63
N ILE A 56 5.15 -1.26 -8.71
CA ILE A 56 5.83 -1.65 -9.97
C ILE A 56 7.31 -1.92 -9.72
N PHE A 57 7.99 -1.07 -8.95
CA PHE A 57 9.38 -1.30 -8.55
C PHE A 57 9.54 -2.62 -7.76
N LEU A 58 8.67 -2.87 -6.77
CA LEU A 58 8.69 -4.10 -5.97
C LEU A 58 8.45 -5.35 -6.83
N ILE A 59 7.56 -5.29 -7.83
CA ILE A 59 7.36 -6.37 -8.82
C ILE A 59 8.67 -6.62 -9.58
N GLY A 60 9.31 -5.55 -10.05
CA GLY A 60 10.63 -5.64 -10.67
C GLY A 60 11.65 -6.31 -9.74
N SER A 61 11.63 -5.97 -8.45
CA SER A 61 12.56 -6.49 -7.44
C SER A 61 12.32 -7.97 -7.20
N LEU A 62 11.08 -8.41 -7.12
CA LEU A 62 10.80 -9.84 -6.99
C LEU A 62 11.25 -10.61 -8.25
N ARG A 63 11.09 -10.02 -9.45
CA ARG A 63 11.54 -10.65 -10.71
C ARG A 63 13.05 -10.76 -10.81
N HIS A 64 13.81 -9.74 -10.41
CA HIS A 64 15.28 -9.79 -10.46
C HIS A 64 15.86 -10.84 -9.52
N TRP A 65 15.21 -11.08 -8.38
CA TRP A 65 15.60 -12.11 -7.40
C TRP A 65 14.87 -13.45 -7.63
N GLN A 66 14.43 -13.70 -8.87
CA GLN A 66 13.80 -14.96 -9.31
C GLN A 66 12.53 -15.39 -8.54
N ALA A 67 11.94 -14.51 -7.73
CA ALA A 67 10.69 -14.74 -7.01
C ALA A 67 9.45 -14.55 -7.91
N LYS A 68 9.38 -15.31 -9.01
CA LYS A 68 8.34 -15.19 -10.06
C LYS A 68 6.92 -15.31 -9.52
N SER A 69 6.69 -16.23 -8.58
CA SER A 69 5.36 -16.46 -8.00
C SER A 69 4.87 -15.26 -7.19
N THR A 70 5.69 -14.74 -6.27
CA THR A 70 5.31 -13.56 -5.48
C THR A 70 5.17 -12.32 -6.36
N ALA A 71 5.98 -12.18 -7.42
CA ALA A 71 5.84 -11.09 -8.39
C ALA A 71 4.49 -11.16 -9.15
N LEU A 72 4.03 -12.35 -9.51
CA LEU A 72 2.73 -12.55 -10.16
C LEU A 72 1.60 -12.14 -9.23
N TRP A 73 1.62 -12.59 -7.98
CA TRP A 73 0.60 -12.20 -7.00
C TRP A 73 0.62 -10.69 -6.73
N LEU A 74 1.79 -10.06 -6.69
CA LEU A 74 1.92 -8.60 -6.58
C LEU A 74 1.38 -7.84 -7.78
N THR A 75 1.45 -8.44 -8.97
CA THR A 75 0.80 -7.90 -10.16
C THR A 75 -0.73 -8.01 -10.05
N ILE A 76 -1.25 -9.14 -9.57
CA ILE A 76 -2.69 -9.33 -9.33
C ILE A 76 -3.20 -8.35 -8.28
N TYR A 77 -2.47 -8.19 -7.17
CA TYR A 77 -2.80 -7.22 -6.13
C TYR A 77 -2.88 -5.79 -6.68
N LEU A 78 -1.92 -5.39 -7.52
CA LEU A 78 -1.94 -4.08 -8.17
C LEU A 78 -3.18 -3.92 -9.07
N ALA A 79 -3.50 -4.92 -9.88
CA ALA A 79 -4.68 -4.89 -10.74
C ALA A 79 -5.99 -4.76 -9.92
N LEU A 80 -6.11 -5.53 -8.83
CA LEU A 80 -7.25 -5.45 -7.93
C LEU A 80 -7.36 -4.10 -7.24
N SER A 81 -6.23 -3.50 -6.84
CA SER A 81 -6.19 -2.18 -6.21
C SER A 81 -6.66 -1.09 -7.19
N VAL A 82 -6.21 -1.16 -8.45
CA VAL A 82 -6.64 -0.25 -9.52
C VAL A 82 -8.13 -0.41 -9.82
N ILE A 83 -8.63 -1.64 -9.94
CA ILE A 83 -10.07 -1.90 -10.14
C ILE A 83 -10.89 -1.32 -8.97
N SER A 84 -10.43 -1.55 -7.74
CA SER A 84 -11.10 -1.04 -6.53
C SER A 84 -11.17 0.48 -6.48
N PHE A 85 -10.18 1.18 -7.06
CA PHE A 85 -10.20 2.64 -7.19
C PHE A 85 -11.23 3.14 -8.22
N PHE A 86 -11.41 2.43 -9.34
CA PHE A 86 -12.33 2.84 -10.40
C PHE A 86 -13.79 2.49 -10.13
N ILE A 87 -14.07 1.47 -9.31
CA ILE A 87 -15.43 1.05 -8.97
C ILE A 87 -16.28 2.22 -8.41
N PRO A 88 -15.83 2.98 -7.38
CA PRO A 88 -16.54 4.17 -6.89
C PRO A 88 -16.79 5.25 -7.96
N ILE A 89 -15.82 5.46 -8.86
CA ILE A 89 -15.92 6.46 -9.92
C ILE A 89 -17.00 6.07 -10.93
N ALA A 90 -17.01 4.80 -11.36
CA ALA A 90 -18.01 4.26 -12.27
C ALA A 90 -19.44 4.33 -11.68
N TYR A 91 -19.58 4.22 -10.35
CA TYR A 91 -20.87 4.46 -9.69
C TYR A 91 -21.28 5.93 -9.75
N HIS A 92 -20.37 6.87 -9.44
CA HIS A 92 -20.66 8.30 -9.47
C HIS A 92 -20.98 8.83 -10.87
N THR A 93 -20.42 8.23 -11.92
CA THR A 93 -20.73 8.58 -13.32
C THR A 93 -21.94 7.84 -13.89
N GLY A 94 -22.64 7.03 -13.09
CA GLY A 94 -23.82 6.27 -13.51
C GLY A 94 -23.54 5.09 -14.45
N LEU A 95 -22.26 4.69 -14.60
CA LEU A 95 -21.86 3.53 -15.40
C LEU A 95 -22.26 2.19 -14.75
N LEU A 96 -22.41 2.18 -13.42
CA LEU A 96 -22.88 1.04 -12.64
C LEU A 96 -24.20 1.40 -11.94
N THR A 97 -25.20 0.53 -12.03
CA THR A 97 -26.54 0.75 -11.47
C THR A 97 -26.56 0.57 -9.95
N LEU A 98 -27.50 1.25 -9.26
CA LEU A 98 -27.69 1.18 -7.81
C LEU A 98 -28.06 -0.24 -7.30
N THR A 99 -28.56 -1.12 -8.18
CA THR A 99 -28.82 -2.54 -7.86
C THR A 99 -27.54 -3.39 -7.87
N ALA A 100 -26.51 -2.95 -8.60
CA ALA A 100 -25.18 -3.53 -8.57
C ALA A 100 -24.36 -3.10 -7.33
N SER A 101 -24.81 -2.10 -6.56
CA SER A 101 -24.13 -1.65 -5.33
C SER A 101 -24.60 -2.38 -4.06
N THR A 102 -25.79 -2.99 -4.08
CA THR A 102 -26.31 -3.80 -2.95
C THR A 102 -26.02 -5.30 -3.11
N SER A 103 -25.58 -5.72 -4.29
CA SER A 103 -25.20 -7.09 -4.60
C SER A 103 -23.68 -7.21 -4.71
N PHE A 104 -23.12 -8.29 -4.16
CA PHE A 104 -21.76 -8.88 -4.19
C PHE A 104 -20.57 -8.18 -4.90
N ILE A 105 -20.77 -7.33 -5.91
CA ILE A 105 -19.75 -6.67 -6.73
C ILE A 105 -18.74 -5.85 -5.92
N PRO A 106 -19.10 -5.05 -4.89
CA PRO A 106 -18.11 -4.35 -4.07
C PRO A 106 -17.29 -5.28 -3.16
N ALA A 107 -17.85 -6.46 -2.83
CA ALA A 107 -17.20 -7.42 -1.94
C ALA A 107 -16.18 -8.32 -2.68
N ILE A 108 -16.40 -8.60 -3.96
CA ILE A 108 -15.51 -9.45 -4.77
C ILE A 108 -14.05 -8.94 -4.79
N PRO A 109 -13.76 -7.65 -5.08
CA PRO A 109 -12.40 -7.13 -5.03
C PRO A 109 -11.77 -7.24 -3.65
N VAL A 110 -12.55 -7.07 -2.58
CA VAL A 110 -12.07 -7.15 -1.19
C VAL A 110 -11.64 -8.58 -0.86
N PHE A 111 -12.50 -9.57 -1.12
CA PHE A 111 -12.17 -10.98 -0.90
C PHE A 111 -10.99 -11.44 -1.78
N ALA A 112 -10.97 -11.04 -3.05
CA ALA A 112 -9.87 -11.34 -3.96
C ALA A 112 -8.55 -10.71 -3.50
N THR A 113 -8.59 -9.49 -2.97
CA THR A 113 -7.42 -8.80 -2.42
C THR A 113 -6.90 -9.54 -1.19
N PHE A 114 -7.78 -9.92 -0.28
CA PHE A 114 -7.41 -10.67 0.93
C PHE A 114 -6.79 -12.03 0.60
N ALA A 115 -7.42 -12.80 -0.30
CA ALA A 115 -6.88 -14.07 -0.78
C ALA A 115 -5.51 -13.89 -1.45
N THR A 116 -5.36 -12.84 -2.26
CA THR A 116 -4.08 -12.51 -2.90
C THR A 116 -2.98 -12.26 -1.88
N ILE A 117 -3.26 -11.48 -0.82
CA ILE A 117 -2.26 -11.17 0.21
C ILE A 117 -1.86 -12.43 1.00
N ILE A 118 -2.80 -13.33 1.29
CA ILE A 118 -2.48 -14.62 1.94
C ILE A 118 -1.51 -15.43 1.06
N ILE A 119 -1.81 -15.55 -0.24
CA ILE A 119 -0.96 -16.34 -1.14
C ILE A 119 0.41 -15.68 -1.31
N MET A 120 0.49 -14.35 -1.33
CA MET A 120 1.76 -13.62 -1.29
C MET A 120 2.57 -13.95 -0.03
N MET A 121 1.92 -13.98 1.13
CA MET A 121 2.56 -14.33 2.39
C MET A 121 3.13 -15.75 2.33
N MET A 122 2.38 -16.72 1.81
CA MET A 122 2.87 -18.10 1.64
C MET A 122 4.03 -18.20 0.63
N THR A 123 3.95 -17.50 -0.49
CA THR A 123 4.97 -17.56 -1.54
C THR A 123 6.25 -16.81 -1.18
N SER A 124 6.16 -15.82 -0.29
CA SER A 124 7.30 -15.01 0.15
C SER A 124 8.41 -15.81 0.89
N PHE A 125 8.09 -16.99 1.43
CA PHE A 125 9.10 -17.91 2.00
C PHE A 125 10.08 -18.43 0.96
N LYS A 126 9.71 -18.39 -0.33
CA LYS A 126 10.54 -18.82 -1.45
C LYS A 126 11.41 -17.69 -2.01
N ILE A 127 11.37 -16.48 -1.44
CA ILE A 127 12.20 -15.35 -1.87
C ILE A 127 13.62 -15.53 -1.32
N THR A 128 14.60 -15.52 -2.23
CA THR A 128 16.03 -15.46 -1.89
C THR A 128 16.56 -14.05 -2.19
N PRO A 129 17.37 -13.45 -1.30
CA PRO A 129 17.76 -13.93 0.02
C PRO A 129 16.63 -13.88 1.05
N SER A 130 16.73 -14.72 2.09
CA SER A 130 15.68 -14.89 3.11
C SER A 130 15.34 -13.61 3.87
N SER A 131 16.32 -12.72 4.04
CA SER A 131 16.14 -11.40 4.66
C SER A 131 15.20 -10.49 3.86
N LEU A 132 15.24 -10.57 2.52
CA LEU A 132 14.31 -9.88 1.64
C LEU A 132 12.90 -10.48 1.76
N GLY A 133 12.82 -11.82 1.76
CA GLY A 133 11.55 -12.52 1.98
C GLY A 133 10.88 -12.17 3.31
N ALA A 134 11.66 -12.01 4.38
CA ALA A 134 11.14 -11.57 5.68
C ALA A 134 10.56 -10.15 5.65
N ALA A 135 11.21 -9.22 4.94
CA ALA A 135 10.70 -7.86 4.77
C ALA A 135 9.36 -7.84 4.00
N PHE A 136 9.24 -8.66 2.94
CA PHE A 136 7.97 -8.81 2.22
C PHE A 136 6.87 -9.44 3.08
N ARG A 137 7.17 -10.44 3.91
CA ARG A 137 6.21 -11.00 4.88
C ARG A 137 5.70 -9.94 5.85
N ALA A 138 6.61 -9.18 6.44
CA ALA A 138 6.25 -8.11 7.36
C ALA A 138 5.33 -7.10 6.68
N PHE A 139 5.62 -6.71 5.43
CA PHE A 139 4.73 -5.86 4.64
C PHE A 139 3.34 -6.47 4.45
N PHE A 140 3.22 -7.73 4.02
CA PHE A 140 1.91 -8.35 3.82
C PHE A 140 1.09 -8.44 5.12
N ILE A 141 1.75 -8.79 6.23
CA ILE A 141 1.13 -8.81 7.56
C ILE A 141 0.65 -7.40 7.94
N VAL A 142 1.49 -6.38 7.75
CA VAL A 142 1.14 -4.98 8.04
C VAL A 142 -0.02 -4.50 7.18
N VAL A 143 -0.07 -4.86 5.90
CA VAL A 143 -1.21 -4.55 5.03
C VAL A 143 -2.49 -5.18 5.57
N ILE A 144 -2.46 -6.47 5.92
CA ILE A 144 -3.64 -7.16 6.51
C ILE A 144 -4.08 -6.48 7.81
N LEU A 145 -3.15 -6.29 8.76
CA LEU A 145 -3.45 -5.67 10.05
C LEU A 145 -3.99 -4.26 9.87
N SER A 146 -3.39 -3.46 8.97
CA SER A 146 -3.85 -2.09 8.71
C SER A 146 -5.28 -2.06 8.15
N ALA A 147 -5.61 -3.00 7.24
CA ALA A 147 -6.95 -3.12 6.68
C ALA A 147 -7.97 -3.58 7.74
N LEU A 148 -7.62 -4.58 8.55
CA LEU A 148 -8.47 -5.08 9.64
C LEU A 148 -8.73 -3.99 10.68
N ILE A 149 -7.69 -3.28 11.13
CA ILE A 149 -7.83 -2.18 12.09
C ILE A 149 -8.68 -1.07 11.48
N SER A 150 -8.42 -0.67 10.24
CA SER A 150 -9.20 0.41 9.59
C SER A 150 -10.67 0.04 9.40
N HIS A 151 -11.00 -1.24 9.21
CA HIS A 151 -12.37 -1.70 9.00
C HIS A 151 -13.12 -1.97 10.30
N TYR A 152 -12.48 -2.64 11.27
CA TYR A 152 -13.15 -3.11 12.49
C TYR A 152 -13.01 -2.14 13.67
N LEU A 153 -11.93 -1.36 13.78
CA LEU A 153 -11.76 -0.43 14.90
C LEU A 153 -12.89 0.62 14.98
N PRO A 154 -13.37 1.20 13.86
CA PRO A 154 -14.54 2.10 13.89
C PRO A 154 -15.82 1.42 14.37
N THR A 155 -15.99 0.13 14.09
CA THR A 155 -17.17 -0.66 14.54
C THR A 155 -17.07 -1.13 15.99
N LEU A 156 -15.85 -1.28 16.51
CA LEU A 156 -15.54 -1.68 17.89
C LEU A 156 -15.37 -0.51 18.85
N MET A 157 -15.55 0.73 18.37
CA MET A 157 -15.68 1.92 19.20
C MET A 157 -17.16 2.25 19.45
N PRO A 158 -17.89 1.50 20.29
CA PRO A 158 -19.19 1.98 20.75
C PRO A 158 -18.95 3.15 21.70
N VAL A 159 -19.52 4.30 21.36
CA VAL A 159 -20.28 5.12 22.33
C VAL A 159 -19.59 5.35 23.69
N VAL A 160 -18.32 5.78 23.73
CA VAL A 160 -17.81 6.50 24.91
C VAL A 160 -18.17 7.97 24.69
N GLN A 161 -19.25 8.37 25.35
CA GLN A 161 -20.03 9.59 25.16
C GLN A 161 -19.21 10.88 25.30
N THR A 162 -18.45 11.27 24.27
CA THR A 162 -18.17 12.69 23.98
C THR A 162 -17.96 12.89 22.46
N PRO A 163 -18.67 13.83 21.82
CA PRO A 163 -18.61 14.04 20.36
C PRO A 163 -17.24 14.54 19.87
N THR A 164 -16.41 15.10 20.75
CA THR A 164 -15.07 15.61 20.45
C THR A 164 -13.99 14.54 20.50
N MET A 165 -14.05 13.58 21.43
CA MET A 165 -13.09 12.46 21.45
C MET A 165 -13.29 11.49 20.28
N ASN A 166 -14.53 11.28 19.83
CA ASN A 166 -14.81 10.40 18.69
C ASN A 166 -14.20 10.88 17.37
N LYS A 167 -14.16 12.19 17.09
CA LYS A 167 -13.54 12.69 15.85
C LYS A 167 -12.04 12.47 15.83
N LEU A 168 -11.38 12.69 16.97
CA LEU A 168 -9.92 12.57 17.06
C LEU A 168 -9.47 11.10 17.07
N SER A 169 -10.21 10.21 17.74
CA SER A 169 -9.94 8.78 17.73
C SER A 169 -10.17 8.15 16.35
N ILE A 170 -11.28 8.48 15.68
CA ILE A 170 -11.56 8.01 14.30
C ILE A 170 -10.51 8.55 13.32
N ALA A 171 -10.12 9.82 13.44
CA ALA A 171 -9.08 10.40 12.59
C ALA A 171 -7.69 9.81 12.88
N ALA A 172 -7.40 9.39 14.11
CA ALA A 172 -6.17 8.66 14.45
C ALA A 172 -6.15 7.24 13.84
N VAL A 173 -7.29 6.58 13.66
CA VAL A 173 -7.38 5.31 12.91
C VAL A 173 -6.91 5.49 11.47
N GLU A 174 -7.13 6.66 10.86
CA GLU A 174 -6.65 6.90 9.50
C GLU A 174 -5.13 6.93 9.38
N LEU A 175 -4.39 7.21 10.46
CA LEU A 175 -2.92 7.11 10.46
C LEU A 175 -2.44 5.66 10.30
N VAL A 176 -3.29 4.66 10.58
CA VAL A 176 -3.01 3.24 10.34
C VAL A 176 -2.81 2.97 8.85
N SER A 177 -3.40 3.79 7.98
CA SER A 177 -3.19 3.71 6.52
C SER A 177 -1.75 4.06 6.08
N LEU A 178 -0.93 4.63 6.97
CA LEU A 178 0.49 4.90 6.72
C LEU A 178 1.38 3.69 6.95
N LEU A 179 0.93 2.69 7.74
CA LEU A 179 1.74 1.53 8.09
C LEU A 179 2.25 0.75 6.87
N PRO A 180 1.46 0.52 5.79
CA PRO A 180 1.98 -0.06 4.56
C PRO A 180 3.17 0.70 3.97
N GLY A 181 3.14 2.04 3.97
CA GLY A 181 4.24 2.89 3.48
C GLY A 181 5.51 2.73 4.32
N PHE A 182 5.38 2.67 5.65
CA PHE A 182 6.51 2.38 6.53
C PHE A 182 7.05 0.97 6.34
N ALA A 183 6.21 -0.04 6.12
CA ALA A 183 6.67 -1.38 5.83
C ALA A 183 7.42 -1.47 4.49
N ILE A 184 6.97 -0.73 3.47
CA ILE A 184 7.70 -0.64 2.19
C ILE A 184 9.08 -0.01 2.36
N PHE A 185 9.23 0.97 3.24
CA PHE A 185 10.51 1.60 3.52
C PHE A 185 11.59 0.56 3.88
N PHE A 186 11.25 -0.41 4.74
CA PHE A 186 12.17 -1.49 5.12
C PHE A 186 12.51 -2.42 3.95
N ILE A 187 11.54 -2.72 3.07
CA ILE A 187 11.82 -3.50 1.86
C ILE A 187 12.80 -2.75 0.96
N LEU A 188 12.55 -1.47 0.68
CA LEU A 188 13.41 -0.65 -0.17
C LEU A 188 14.82 -0.55 0.39
N GLN A 189 14.96 -0.39 1.71
CA GLN A 189 16.26 -0.40 2.38
C GLN A 189 17.00 -1.74 2.17
N LYS A 190 16.30 -2.88 2.30
CA LYS A 190 16.90 -4.21 2.07
C LYS A 190 17.29 -4.41 0.60
N VAL A 191 16.45 -4.01 -0.34
CA VAL A 191 16.76 -4.08 -1.78
C VAL A 191 17.99 -3.22 -2.10
N TRP A 192 18.08 -2.01 -1.54
CA TRP A 192 19.23 -1.13 -1.74
C TRP A 192 20.53 -1.73 -1.20
N LEU A 193 20.51 -2.28 0.03
CA LEU A 193 21.69 -2.94 0.62
C LEU A 193 22.18 -4.10 -0.25
N LEU A 194 21.29 -4.98 -0.69
CA LEU A 194 21.63 -6.14 -1.52
C LEU A 194 22.20 -5.74 -2.88
N LEU A 195 21.65 -4.69 -3.50
CA LEU A 195 22.20 -4.14 -4.74
C LEU A 195 23.60 -3.56 -4.53
N ASN A 196 23.83 -2.89 -3.40
CA ASN A 196 25.11 -2.27 -3.09
C ASN A 196 26.20 -3.32 -2.78
N GLU A 197 25.86 -4.36 -2.02
CA GLU A 197 26.73 -5.52 -1.76
C GLU A 197 27.15 -6.22 -3.06
N GLY A 198 26.21 -6.45 -3.99
CA GLY A 198 26.50 -7.03 -5.30
C GLY A 198 27.44 -6.19 -6.19
N VAL A 199 27.40 -4.85 -6.04
CA VAL A 199 28.31 -3.93 -6.75
C VAL A 199 29.72 -3.97 -6.14
N ILE A 200 29.84 -4.13 -4.82
CA ILE A 200 31.13 -4.22 -4.13
C ILE A 200 31.87 -5.50 -4.51
N VAL A 201 31.17 -6.62 -4.64
CA VAL A 201 31.77 -7.91 -5.05
C VAL A 201 32.31 -7.84 -6.48
N ASN A 202 31.57 -7.23 -7.42
CA ASN A 202 32.01 -7.09 -8.82
C ASN A 202 33.16 -6.08 -9.03
N LYS A 203 33.45 -5.21 -8.06
CA LYS A 203 34.59 -4.28 -8.13
C LYS A 203 35.88 -4.85 -7.54
N LYS A 204 35.81 -5.99 -6.83
CA LYS A 204 36.96 -6.65 -6.20
C LYS A 204 37.51 -7.83 -7.01
N VAL A 205 36.96 -8.09 -8.20
CA VAL A 205 37.41 -9.10 -9.16
C VAL A 205 38.09 -8.40 -10.33
#